data_AF-A0A3B8N048-F1
#
_entry.id   AF-A0A3B8N048-F1
#
_cell.length_a   1.000
_cell.length_b   1.000
_cell.length_c   1.000
_cell.angle_alpha   90.00
_cell.angle_beta   90.00
_cell.angle_gamma   90.00
#
_symmetry.space_group_name_H-M   'P 1'
#
loop_
_entity.id
_entity.type
_entity.pdbx_description
1 polymer ?
#
loop_
_entity_poly.entity_id
_entity_poly.type
_entity_poly.pdbx_seq_one_letter_code
_entity_poly.pdbx_strand_id
1 'polypeptide(L)' 'KSYNVPIFSNSWLSDPDKAFWALVIVTVWQYTGYMMVIYIAGLVNIPRDLLEAASIDGANSYQRLKNVILPLMVPS' A
#
# COMPACT_ATOMS: atom_id res chain seq x y z
N LYS A 1 -35.62 5.86 10.73
CA LYS A 1 -34.87 4.87 11.54
C LYS A 1 -33.45 5.38 11.69
N SER A 2 -33.06 5.87 12.87
CA SER A 2 -31.64 6.11 13.14
C SER A 2 -30.95 4.75 13.21
N TYR A 3 -30.00 4.52 12.32
CA TYR A 3 -29.14 3.35 12.43
C TYR A 3 -28.26 3.58 13.66
N ASN A 4 -28.55 2.90 14.76
CA ASN A 4 -27.73 2.97 15.97
C ASN A 4 -26.47 2.13 15.76
N VAL A 5 -25.53 2.66 14.98
CA VAL A 5 -24.24 2.01 14.75
C VAL A 5 -23.36 2.36 15.95
N PRO A 6 -23.01 1.40 16.84
CA PRO A 6 -22.36 1.71 18.12
C PRO A 6 -21.04 2.46 17.95
N ILE A 7 -20.35 2.26 16.83
CA ILE A 7 -19.06 2.89 16.53
C ILE A 7 -19.18 4.40 16.27
N PHE A 8 -20.33 4.89 15.80
CA PHE A 8 -20.57 6.32 15.54
C PHE A 8 -21.44 6.99 16.62
N SER A 9 -21.76 6.25 17.67
CA SER A 9 -22.58 6.76 18.78
C SER A 9 -21.86 7.81 19.62
N ASN A 10 -20.53 7.77 19.65
CA ASN A 10 -19.67 8.70 20.39
C ASN A 10 -18.57 9.26 19.48
N SER A 11 -18.08 10.46 19.79
CA SER A 11 -16.96 11.08 19.08
C SER A 11 -15.70 10.22 19.19
N TRP A 12 -15.06 9.92 18.05
CA TRP A 12 -13.81 9.17 17.99
C TRP A 12 -12.63 9.94 18.59
N LEU A 13 -12.73 11.27 18.67
CA LEU A 13 -11.68 12.12 19.24
C LEU A 13 -11.79 12.29 20.76
N SER A 14 -12.90 11.85 21.36
CA SER A 14 -13.13 11.95 22.81
C SER A 14 -12.53 10.79 23.60
N ASP A 15 -12.16 9.71 22.93
CA ASP A 15 -11.54 8.52 23.50
C ASP A 15 -10.08 8.43 22.99
N PRO A 16 -9.06 8.49 23.87
CA PRO A 16 -7.65 8.53 23.46
C PRO A 16 -7.24 7.40 22.51
N ASP A 17 -7.76 6.18 22.69
CA ASP A 17 -7.39 5.03 21.86
C ASP A 17 -7.99 5.17 20.45
N LYS A 18 -9.24 5.63 20.35
CA LYS A 18 -9.89 5.90 19.06
C LYS A 18 -9.30 7.10 18.37
N ALA A 19 -8.88 8.13 19.12
CA ALA A 19 -8.27 9.33 18.60
C ALA A 19 -6.92 9.03 17.94
N PHE A 20 -6.10 8.17 18.56
CA PHE A 20 -4.85 7.70 17.99
C PHE A 20 -5.07 7.02 16.63
N TRP A 21 -5.97 6.04 16.56
CA TRP A 21 -6.25 5.34 15.30
C TRP A 21 -6.90 6.24 14.26
N ALA A 22 -7.76 7.18 14.66
CA ALA A 22 -8.33 8.18 13.77
C ALA A 22 -7.23 9.02 13.11
N LEU A 23 -6.25 9.48 13.89
CA LEU A 23 -5.09 10.21 13.38
C LEU A 23 -4.29 9.35 12.41
N VAL A 24 -3.93 8.12 12.80
CA VAL A 24 -3.15 7.19 11.95
C VAL A 24 -3.84 6.97 10.60
N ILE A 25 -5.16 6.72 10.59
CA ILE A 25 -5.92 6.49 9.35
C ILE A 25 -5.90 7.73 8.46
N VAL A 26 -6.19 8.91 9.01
CA VAL A 26 -6.21 10.17 8.24
C VAL A 26 -4.83 10.48 7.67
N THR A 27 -3.78 10.30 8.48
CA THR A 27 -2.40 10.52 8.05
C THR A 27 -1.97 9.54 6.95
N VAL A 28 -2.25 8.24 7.10
CA VAL A 28 -1.95 7.24 6.07
C VAL A 28 -2.70 7.56 4.78
N TRP A 29 -3.98 7.92 4.87
CA TRP A 29 -4.78 8.31 3.71
C TRP A 29 -4.19 9.54 3.00
N GLN A 30 -3.80 10.57 3.76
CA GLN A 30 -3.16 11.77 3.22
C GLN A 30 -1.88 11.45 2.45
N TYR A 31 -1.01 10.59 2.98
CA TYR A 31 0.26 10.24 2.32
C TYR A 31 0.11 9.24 1.17
N THR A 32 -0.98 8.47 1.13
CA THR A 32 -1.22 7.47 0.08
C THR A 32 -1.16 8.09 -1.31
N GLY A 33 -1.74 9.27 -1.52
CA GLY A 33 -1.74 9.94 -2.83
C GLY A 33 -0.33 10.22 -3.36
N TYR A 34 0.56 10.71 -2.51
CA TYR A 34 1.95 10.99 -2.87
C TYR A 34 2.75 9.70 -3.11
N MET A 35 2.64 8.73 -2.21
CA MET A 35 3.38 7.46 -2.31
C MET A 35 2.97 6.65 -3.55
N MET A 36 1.70 6.72 -3.97
CA MET A 36 1.23 6.05 -5.20
C MET A 36 1.99 6.50 -6.44
N VAL A 37 2.30 7.80 -6.57
CA VAL A 37 3.07 8.31 -7.72
C VAL A 37 4.48 7.72 -7.74
N ILE A 38 5.13 7.66 -6.57
CA ILE A 38 6.46 7.05 -6.42
C ILE A 38 6.43 5.56 -6.80
N TYR A 39 5.44 4.81 -6.31
CA TYR A 39 5.31 3.39 -6.62
C TYR A 39 5.02 3.13 -8.10
N ILE A 40 4.17 3.95 -8.74
CA ILE A 40 3.92 3.83 -10.19
C ILE A 40 5.19 4.12 -10.98
N ALA A 41 5.93 5.17 -10.61
CA ALA A 41 7.20 5.49 -11.26
C ALA A 41 8.20 4.32 -11.15
N GLY A 42 8.31 3.71 -9.97
CA GLY A 42 9.14 2.51 -9.75
C GLY A 42 8.69 1.32 -10.60
N LEU A 43 7.38 1.03 -10.65
CA LEU A 43 6.83 -0.09 -11.43
C LEU A 43 7.02 0.07 -12.94
N VAL A 44 6.83 1.29 -13.47
CA VAL A 44 6.97 1.57 -14.91
C VAL A 44 8.42 1.43 -15.38
N ASN A 45 9.40 1.67 -14.50
CA ASN A 45 10.82 1.56 -14.81
C ASN A 45 11.33 0.10 -14.87
N ILE A 46 10.53 -0.90 -14.45
CA ILE A 46 10.96 -2.30 -14.47
C ILE A 46 11.05 -2.79 -15.92
N PRO A 47 12.21 -3.25 -16.40
CA PRO A 47 12.36 -3.81 -17.73
C PRO A 47 11.48 -5.05 -17.92
N ARG A 48 10.69 -5.09 -19.01
CA ARG A 48 9.82 -6.23 -19.32
C ARG A 48 10.61 -7.51 -19.57
N ASP A 49 11.78 -7.39 -20.19
CA ASP A 49 12.67 -8.51 -20.50
C ASP A 49 13.07 -9.30 -19.23
N LEU A 50 13.24 -8.62 -18.09
CA LEU A 50 13.54 -9.29 -16.81
C LEU A 50 12.32 -10.06 -16.26
N LEU A 51 11.11 -9.54 -16.47
CA LEU A 51 9.88 -10.23 -16.07
C LEU A 51 9.62 -11.46 -16.94
N GLU A 52 9.92 -11.37 -18.24
CA GLU A 52 9.84 -12.48 -19.18
C GLU A 52 10.89 -13.53 -18.89
N ALA A 53 12.15 -13.13 -18.66
CA ALA A 53 13.24 -14.04 -18.26
C ALA A 53 12.88 -14.80 -16.97
N ALA A 54 12.41 -14.08 -15.93
CA ALA A 54 11.97 -14.73 -14.70
C ALA A 54 10.79 -15.69 -14.92
N SER A 55 9.91 -15.41 -15.89
CA SER A 55 8.83 -16.32 -16.25
C SER A 55 9.33 -17.58 -16.97
N ILE A 56 10.33 -17.44 -17.84
CA ILE A 56 10.98 -18.56 -18.55
C ILE A 56 11.74 -19.45 -17.56
N ASP A 57 12.37 -18.86 -16.55
CA ASP A 57 13.04 -19.56 -15.45
C ASP A 57 12.06 -20.25 -14.47
N GLY A 58 10.75 -20.16 -14.71
CA GLY A 58 9.71 -20.81 -13.92
C GLY A 58 9.37 -20.11 -12.60
N ALA A 59 9.73 -18.83 -12.44
CA ALA A 59 9.40 -18.08 -11.22
C ALA A 59 7.89 -17.79 -11.12
N ASN A 60 7.29 -18.21 -10.01
CA ASN A 60 5.89 -17.93 -9.72
C ASN A 60 5.66 -16.45 -9.35
N SER A 61 4.41 -16.01 -9.28
CA SER A 61 4.08 -14.59 -9.04
C SER A 61 4.62 -14.04 -7.71
N TYR A 62 4.69 -14.84 -6.64
CA TYR A 62 5.26 -14.40 -5.37
C TYR A 62 6.80 -14.28 -5.44
N GLN A 63 7.45 -15.21 -6.12
CA GLN A 63 8.90 -15.16 -6.38
C GLN A 63 9.25 -13.96 -7.25
N ARG A 64 8.50 -13.68 -8.31
CA ARG A 64 8.68 -12.49 -9.15
C ARG A 64 8.44 -11.21 -8.36
N LEU A 65 7.40 -11.16 -7.51
CA LEU A 65 7.16 -10.01 -6.65
C LEU A 65 8.34 -9.73 -5.72
N LYS A 66 8.81 -10.75 -4.98
CA LYS A 66 9.84 -10.59 -3.96
C LYS A 66 11.26 -10.43 -4.51
N ASN A 67 11.58 -11.15 -5.58
CA ASN A 67 12.96 -11.26 -6.08
C ASN A 67 13.24 -10.37 -7.31
N VAL A 68 12.20 -9.87 -7.99
CA VAL A 68 12.36 -9.03 -9.20
C VAL A 68 11.67 -7.68 -9.00
N ILE A 69 10.38 -7.66 -8.72
CA ILE A 69 9.60 -6.42 -8.68
C ILE A 69 9.99 -5.53 -7.49
N LEU A 70 9.95 -6.04 -6.26
CA LEU A 70 10.31 -5.25 -5.06
C LEU A 70 11.75 -4.72 -5.10
N PRO A 71 12.79 -5.51 -5.44
CA PRO A 71 14.15 -5.02 -5.48
C PRO A 71 14.38 -3.98 -6.60
N LEU A 72 13.75 -4.14 -7.76
CA LEU A 72 13.93 -3.22 -8.89
C LEU A 72 13.11 -1.92 -8.76
N MET A 73 12.05 -1.91 -7.94
CA MET A 73 11.33 -0.68 -7.61
C MET A 73 12.08 0.22 -6.63
N VAL A 74 12.92 -0.35 -5.77
CA VAL A 74 13.70 0.40 -4.78
C VAL A 74 14.96 0.91 -5.50
N PRO A 75 15.15 2.23 -5.66
CA PRO A 75 16.39 2.74 -6.21
C PRO A 75 17.55 2.35 -5.30
N SER A 76 18.64 1.86 -5.89
CA SER A 76 19.94 1.65 -5.23
C SER A 76 20.58 2.97 -4.83
#